data_AF-A0A6J6DJC5-F1
#
_entry.id   AF-A0A6J6DJC5-F1
#
_cell.length_a   1.000
_cell.length_b   1.000
_cell.length_c   1.000
_cell.angle_alpha   90.00
_cell.angle_beta   90.00
_cell.angle_gamma   90.00
#
_symmetry.space_group_name_H-M   'P 1'
#
loop_
_entity.id
_entity.type
_entity.pdbx_description
1 polymer ?
#
loop_
_entity_poly.entity_id
_entity_poly.type
_entity_poly.pdbx_seq_one_letter_code
_entity_poly.pdbx_strand_id
1 'polypeptide(L)'
;MFVARALFHRPELLVLDEPTSGVDVRTRHEVLHLLADLHDDGVSIVLSTHDLNGLAAHLPRLICMNVDVIADGPPLEVLNSEVLESTYGAPMEVLVHGGMPLVLEHGADDVSRRLGGTR
;
A
#
# COMPACT_ATOMS: atom_id res chain seq x y z
N MET A 1 -10.15 -8.90 -14.66
CA MET A 1 -11.35 -8.69 -15.52
C MET A 1 -12.17 -7.45 -15.11
N PHE A 2 -12.07 -6.96 -13.86
CA PHE A 2 -12.83 -5.78 -13.41
C PHE A 2 -12.34 -4.42 -13.95
N VAL A 3 -11.03 -4.21 -14.05
CA VAL A 3 -10.45 -2.94 -14.55
C VAL A 3 -10.91 -2.62 -15.98
N ALA A 4 -10.82 -3.60 -16.90
CA ALA A 4 -11.24 -3.41 -18.30
C ALA A 4 -12.73 -2.99 -18.43
N ARG A 5 -13.62 -3.50 -17.57
CA ARG A 5 -15.03 -3.14 -17.57
C ARG A 5 -15.26 -1.71 -17.05
N ALA A 6 -14.49 -1.28 -16.04
CA ALA A 6 -14.57 0.06 -15.50
C ALA A 6 -14.15 1.13 -16.53
N LEU A 7 -13.15 0.82 -17.37
CA LEU A 7 -12.62 1.75 -18.37
C LEU A 7 -13.52 1.97 -19.59
N PHE A 8 -14.48 1.07 -19.84
CA PHE A 8 -15.33 1.14 -21.03
C PHE A 8 -16.11 2.46 -21.15
N HIS A 9 -16.45 3.09 -20.03
CA HIS A 9 -17.24 4.32 -19.99
C HIS A 9 -16.42 5.61 -19.93
N ARG A 10 -15.08 5.54 -20.05
CA ARG A 10 -14.17 6.70 -19.87
C ARG A 10 -14.49 7.49 -18.59
N PRO A 11 -14.37 6.85 -17.41
CA PRO A 11 -14.76 7.48 -16.17
C PRO A 11 -13.86 8.67 -15.83
N GLU A 12 -14.42 9.70 -15.20
CA GLU A 12 -13.65 10.79 -14.59
C GLU A 12 -13.05 10.36 -13.24
N LEU A 13 -13.63 9.34 -12.59
CA LEU A 13 -13.18 8.78 -11.31
C LEU A 13 -13.22 7.25 -11.35
N LEU A 14 -12.12 6.63 -10.94
CA LEU A 14 -11.99 5.19 -10.76
C LEU A 14 -11.75 4.86 -9.28
N VAL A 15 -12.58 3.99 -8.71
CA VAL A 15 -12.42 3.47 -7.35
C VAL A 15 -12.11 1.98 -7.44
N LEU A 16 -10.97 1.57 -6.88
CA LEU A 16 -10.45 0.21 -6.96
C LEU A 16 -10.22 -0.37 -5.58
N ASP A 17 -10.78 -1.55 -5.32
CA ASP A 17 -10.51 -2.29 -4.09
C ASP A 17 -9.42 -3.34 -4.36
N GLU A 18 -8.24 -3.15 -3.79
CA GLU A 18 -7.04 -3.99 -3.95
C GLU A 18 -6.79 -4.52 -5.40
N PRO A 19 -6.60 -3.63 -6.40
CA PRO A 19 -6.59 -4.02 -7.81
C PRO A 19 -5.44 -4.97 -8.21
N THR A 20 -4.42 -5.08 -7.36
CA THR A 20 -3.21 -5.88 -7.57
C THR A 20 -3.16 -7.12 -6.68
N SER A 21 -4.22 -7.43 -5.95
CA SER A 21 -4.30 -8.62 -5.10
C SER A 21 -4.42 -9.89 -5.96
N GLY A 22 -3.64 -10.92 -5.63
CA GLY A 22 -3.67 -12.22 -6.31
C GLY A 22 -3.11 -12.26 -7.74
N VAL A 23 -2.53 -11.16 -8.25
CA VAL A 23 -1.81 -11.15 -9.54
C VAL A 23 -0.30 -11.28 -9.34
N ASP A 24 0.39 -11.87 -10.32
CA ASP A 24 1.84 -12.01 -10.30
C ASP A 24 2.55 -10.66 -10.43
N VAL A 25 3.85 -10.64 -10.12
CA VAL A 25 4.68 -9.42 -10.09
C VAL A 25 4.66 -8.66 -11.43
N ARG A 26 4.68 -9.37 -12.56
CA ARG A 26 4.67 -8.74 -13.88
C ARG A 26 3.31 -8.11 -14.15
N THR A 27 2.23 -8.87 -13.94
CA THR A 27 0.87 -8.36 -14.16
C THR A 27 0.57 -7.17 -13.24
N ARG A 28 1.05 -7.19 -11.99
CA ARG A 28 0.97 -6.04 -11.09
C ARG A 28 1.58 -4.78 -11.71
N HIS A 29 2.79 -4.89 -12.24
CA HIS A 29 3.47 -3.77 -12.87
C HIS A 29 2.69 -3.25 -14.10
N GLU A 30 2.16 -4.14 -14.94
CA GLU A 30 1.32 -3.77 -16.09
C GLU A 30 0.03 -3.03 -15.65
N VAL A 31 -0.62 -3.48 -14.57
CA VAL A 31 -1.81 -2.80 -14.01
C VAL A 31 -1.45 -1.41 -13.49
N LEU A 32 -0.36 -1.28 -12.73
CA LEU A 32 0.06 0.01 -12.18
C LEU A 32 0.44 1.01 -13.27
N HIS A 33 1.08 0.55 -14.35
CA HIS A 33 1.41 1.39 -15.50
C HIS A 33 0.15 1.91 -16.19
N LEU A 34 -0.84 1.04 -16.40
CA LEU A 34 -2.14 1.43 -16.95
C LEU A 34 -2.84 2.47 -16.06
N LEU A 35 -2.79 2.32 -14.73
CA LEU A 35 -3.38 3.30 -13.83
C LEU A 35 -2.63 4.64 -13.88
N ALA A 36 -1.31 4.62 -14.03
CA ALA A 36 -0.53 5.85 -14.22
C ALA A 36 -0.90 6.56 -15.52
N ASP A 37 -1.00 5.85 -16.64
CA ASP A 37 -1.41 6.41 -17.92
C ASP A 37 -2.81 7.07 -17.84
N LEU A 38 -3.75 6.40 -17.18
CA LEU A 38 -5.11 6.94 -16.98
C LEU A 38 -5.13 8.18 -16.09
N HIS A 39 -4.31 8.20 -15.04
CA HIS A 39 -4.14 9.38 -14.21
C HIS A 39 -3.60 10.56 -15.03
N ASP A 40 -2.61 10.32 -15.88
CA ASP A 40 -2.02 11.34 -16.75
C ASP A 40 -3.00 11.84 -17.81
N ASP A 41 -3.93 10.98 -18.25
CA ASP A 41 -5.08 11.34 -19.10
C ASP A 41 -6.20 12.11 -18.35
N GLY A 42 -6.03 12.36 -17.05
CA GLY A 42 -6.94 13.18 -16.22
C GLY A 42 -7.99 12.39 -15.43
N VAL A 43 -7.90 11.06 -15.38
CA VAL A 43 -8.79 10.24 -14.55
C VAL A 43 -8.35 10.32 -13.09
N SER A 44 -9.26 10.70 -12.20
CA SER A 44 -9.01 10.61 -10.76
C SER A 44 -9.05 9.14 -10.32
N ILE A 45 -8.08 8.70 -9.52
CA ILE A 45 -8.00 7.30 -9.06
C ILE A 45 -7.93 7.25 -7.54
N VAL A 46 -8.82 6.47 -6.95
CA VAL A 46 -8.79 6.11 -5.53
C VAL A 46 -8.64 4.59 -5.47
N LEU A 47 -7.64 4.10 -4.74
CA LEU A 47 -7.46 2.67 -4.54
C LEU A 47 -7.14 2.34 -3.09
N SER A 48 -7.59 1.18 -2.64
CA SER A 48 -7.16 0.55 -1.38
C SER A 48 -6.03 -0.44 -1.66
N THR A 49 -5.10 -0.57 -0.73
CA THR A 49 -4.04 -1.60 -0.78
C THR A 49 -3.51 -1.89 0.61
N HIS A 50 -3.10 -3.14 0.84
CA HIS A 50 -2.31 -3.55 2.00
C HIS A 50 -0.80 -3.67 1.65
N ASP A 51 -0.41 -3.46 0.40
CA ASP A 51 0.99 -3.46 -0.05
C ASP A 51 1.68 -2.13 0.28
N LEU A 52 2.11 -1.98 1.53
CA LEU A 52 2.70 -0.76 2.06
C LEU A 52 4.05 -0.42 1.40
N ASN A 53 4.92 -1.43 1.23
CA ASN A 53 6.27 -1.24 0.70
C ASN A 53 6.32 -1.19 -0.83
N GLY A 54 5.45 -1.93 -1.51
CA GLY A 54 5.50 -2.10 -2.96
C GLY A 54 4.61 -1.12 -3.73
N LEU A 55 3.43 -0.78 -3.21
CA LEU A 55 2.53 0.16 -3.89
C LEU A 55 2.41 1.47 -3.12
N ALA A 56 2.03 1.41 -1.84
CA ALA A 56 1.69 2.61 -1.09
C ALA A 56 2.85 3.62 -1.02
N ALA A 57 4.08 3.13 -0.78
CA ALA A 57 5.28 3.96 -0.72
C ALA A 57 5.60 4.74 -2.02
N HIS A 58 5.00 4.35 -3.16
CA HIS A 58 5.23 4.97 -4.47
C HIS A 58 4.06 5.81 -4.98
N LEU A 59 2.95 5.88 -4.24
CA LEU A 59 1.81 6.71 -4.62
C LEU A 59 2.06 8.19 -4.26
N PRO A 60 1.45 9.14 -5.01
CA PRO A 60 1.66 10.56 -4.75
C PRO A 60 1.05 11.03 -3.42
N ARG A 61 0.05 10.30 -2.91
CA ARG A 61 -0.71 10.62 -1.70
C ARG A 61 -1.26 9.34 -1.08
N LEU A 62 -1.24 9.27 0.24
CA LEU A 62 -1.82 8.21 1.05
C LEU A 62 -2.79 8.79 2.06
N ILE A 63 -3.84 8.02 2.35
CA ILE A 63 -4.77 8.28 3.44
C ILE A 63 -4.79 7.02 4.30
N CYS A 64 -4.42 7.17 5.57
CA CYS A 64 -4.51 6.13 6.57
C CYS A 64 -5.76 6.37 7.42
N MET A 65 -6.55 5.32 7.64
CA MET A 65 -7.80 5.43 8.37
C MET A 65 -8.12 4.19 9.19
N ASN A 66 -8.75 4.40 10.34
CA ASN A 66 -9.34 3.37 11.19
C ASN A 66 -10.53 4.00 11.92
N VAL A 67 -11.75 3.69 11.46
CA VAL A 67 -13.00 4.42 11.79
C VAL A 67 -12.99 5.87 11.29
N ASP A 68 -11.97 6.64 11.67
CA ASP A 68 -11.71 8.01 11.26
C ASP A 68 -10.42 8.10 10.43
N VAL A 69 -10.22 9.23 9.75
CA VAL A 69 -8.95 9.53 9.06
C VAL A 69 -7.88 9.84 10.10
N ILE A 70 -6.79 9.06 10.07
CA ILE A 70 -5.64 9.19 10.97
C ILE A 70 -4.60 10.12 10.37
N ALA A 71 -4.30 9.94 9.08
CA ALA A 71 -3.30 10.71 8.38
C ALA A 71 -3.64 10.82 6.89
N ASP A 72 -3.18 11.91 6.28
CA ASP A 72 -3.41 12.24 4.87
C ASP A 72 -2.24 13.09 4.37
N GLY A 73 -1.54 12.61 3.35
CA GLY A 73 -0.34 13.28 2.86
C GLY A 73 0.54 12.40 1.97
N PRO A 74 1.74 12.88 1.62
CA PRO A 74 2.71 12.08 0.88
C PRO A 74 3.19 10.88 1.71
N PRO A 75 3.60 9.76 1.07
CA PRO A 75 4.00 8.55 1.79
C PRO A 75 5.11 8.76 2.82
N LEU A 76 6.06 9.66 2.57
CA LEU A 76 7.15 9.94 3.49
C LEU A 76 6.69 10.56 4.82
N GLU A 77 5.57 11.29 4.81
CA GLU A 77 4.98 11.89 6.00
C GLU A 77 4.02 10.91 6.69
N VAL A 78 3.28 10.12 5.89
CA VAL A 78 2.21 9.23 6.37
C VAL A 78 2.73 7.87 6.85
N LEU A 79 3.70 7.27 6.16
CA LEU A 79 4.25 5.95 6.50
C LEU A 79 5.27 6.07 7.63
N ASN A 80 4.78 6.23 8.85
CA ASN A 80 5.57 6.19 10.08
C ASN A 80 4.92 5.24 11.10
N SER A 81 5.69 4.80 12.09
CA SER A 81 5.23 3.83 13.10
C SER A 81 3.95 4.27 13.81
N GLU A 82 3.86 5.51 14.29
CA GLU A 82 2.70 5.99 15.05
C GLU A 82 1.40 5.95 14.23
N VAL A 83 1.46 6.41 12.98
CA VAL A 83 0.31 6.41 12.07
C VAL A 83 -0.11 4.97 11.75
N LEU A 84 0.84 4.09 11.42
CA LEU A 84 0.54 2.71 11.07
C LEU A 84 0.01 1.91 12.26
N GLU A 85 0.56 2.13 13.46
CA GLU A 85 0.05 1.51 14.70
C GLU A 85 -1.40 1.90 14.97
N SER A 86 -1.73 3.19 14.81
CA SER A 86 -3.11 3.68 14.95
C SER A 86 -4.04 3.10 13.86
N THR A 87 -3.50 2.90 12.66
CA THR A 87 -4.24 2.40 11.49
C THR A 87 -4.57 0.92 11.62
N TYR A 88 -3.60 0.10 11.99
CA TYR A 88 -3.75 -1.36 12.04
C TYR A 88 -4.08 -1.89 13.44
N GLY A 89 -3.92 -1.08 14.49
CA GLY A 89 -4.16 -1.49 15.88
C GLY A 89 -3.13 -2.48 16.43
N ALA A 90 -1.94 -2.55 15.83
CA ALA A 90 -0.84 -3.42 16.25
C ALA A 90 0.51 -2.68 16.10
N PRO A 91 1.55 -3.02 16.88
CA PRO A 91 2.89 -2.43 16.74
C PRO A 91 3.44 -2.57 15.31
N MET A 92 3.92 -1.46 14.74
CA MET A 92 4.44 -1.39 13.36
C MET A 92 5.79 -0.68 13.36
N GLU A 93 6.82 -1.34 12.85
CA GLU A 93 8.16 -0.74 12.76
C GLU A 93 8.42 -0.22 11.35
N VAL A 94 8.85 1.03 11.25
CA VAL A 94 9.21 1.66 9.97
C VAL A 94 10.66 2.12 10.01
N LEU A 95 11.45 1.64 9.05
CA LEU A 95 12.81 2.09 8.82
C LEU A 95 12.84 3.04 7.63
N VAL A 96 13.71 4.05 7.65
CA VAL A 96 13.99 4.87 6.47
C VAL A 96 15.31 4.43 5.86
N HIS A 97 15.28 3.93 4.63
CA HIS A 97 16.47 3.54 3.89
C HIS A 97 16.55 4.29 2.56
N GLY A 98 17.63 5.05 2.33
CA GLY A 98 17.78 5.84 1.11
C GLY A 98 16.70 6.89 0.90
N GLY A 99 16.06 7.36 1.98
CA GLY A 99 14.94 8.30 1.93
C GLY A 99 13.57 7.66 1.69
N MET A 100 13.49 6.34 1.61
CA MET A 100 12.23 5.60 1.45
C MET A 100 11.81 4.96 2.78
N PRO A 101 10.53 5.10 3.20
CA PRO A 101 9.99 4.35 4.33
C PRO A 101 9.83 2.87 3.94
N LEU A 102 10.29 1.99 4.81
CA LEU A 102 10.19 0.54 4.72
C LEU A 102 9.50 0.02 5.99
N VAL A 103 8.30 -0.49 5.82
CA VAL A 103 7.53 -1.13 6.87
C VAL A 103 8.06 -2.54 7.09
N LEU A 104 8.49 -2.85 8.30
CA LEU A 104 8.97 -4.17 8.67
C LEU A 104 7.80 -5.05 9.07
N GLU A 105 7.61 -6.15 8.34
CA GLU A 105 6.76 -7.23 8.83
C GLU A 105 7.46 -7.90 10.01
N HIS A 106 6.83 -7.87 11.20
CA HIS A 106 7.33 -8.56 12.39
C HIS A 106 7.28 -10.09 12.20
N GLY A 107 8.24 -10.63 11.45
CA GLY A 107 8.51 -12.06 11.28
C GLY A 107 9.66 -12.57 12.16
N ALA A 108 10.28 -11.73 12.98
CA ALA A 108 11.53 -12.06 13.69
C ALA A 108 11.35 -12.67 15.09
N ASP A 109 10.12 -12.72 15.62
CA ASP A 109 9.87 -13.31 16.96
C ASP A 109 9.66 -14.83 16.93
N ASP A 110 9.40 -15.43 15.76
CA ASP A 110 9.20 -16.88 15.66
C ASP A 110 10.52 -17.67 15.49
N VAL A 111 11.57 -17.05 14.94
CA VAL A 111 12.88 -17.70 14.79
C VAL A 111 13.62 -17.81 16.13
N SER A 112 13.53 -16.77 16.96
CA SER A 112 14.16 -16.75 18.29
C SER A 112 13.50 -17.73 19.27
N ARG A 113 12.18 -17.98 19.15
CA ARG A 113 11.46 -18.98 19.96
C ARG A 113 11.73 -20.42 19.53
N ARG A 114 12.03 -20.67 18.25
CA ARG A 114 12.30 -22.04 17.74
C ARG A 114 13.74 -22.50 17.97
N LEU A 115 14.68 -21.59 18.20
CA LEU A 115 16.09 -21.91 18.49
C LEU A 115 16.45 -21.85 19.99
N GLY A 116 15.56 -21.34 20.84
CA GLY A 116 15.75 -21.26 22.30
C GLY A 116 15.35 -22.50 23.10
N GLY A 117 14.87 -23.56 22.44
CA GLY A 117 14.37 -24.78 23.08
C GLY A 117 15.38 -25.92 23.09
N THR A 118 16.54 -25.77 23.72
CA THR A 118 17.35 -26.92 24.15
C THR A 118 18.12 -26.57 25.42
N ARG A 119 17.48 -26.79 26.57
CA ARG A 119 18.13 -27.20 27.82
C ARG A 119 17.21 -28.11 28.59
#